data_AF-A0AAW0C7N8-F1
#
_entry.id   AF-A0AAW0C7N8-F1
#
_cell.length_a   1.000
_cell.length_b   1.000
_cell.length_c   1.000
_cell.angle_alpha   90.00
_cell.angle_beta   90.00
_cell.angle_gamma   90.00
#
_symmetry.space_group_name_H-M   'P 1'
#
loop_
_entity.id
_entity.type
_entity.pdbx_description
1 polymer ?
#
loop_
_entity_poly.entity_id
_entity_poly.type
_entity_poly.pdbx_seq_one_letter_code
_entity_poly.pdbx_strand_id
1 'polypeptide(L)'
;SRISADDLAALNQQLDYINEHDEHGDVATGDQEINESLIDEVFDNLESNQTAAEVEFEASEAQPGSVLQNQLRGVLKRLLKEINKYNMPLCYRRGDFFDRPPHPVFALRCSLEPTQLYWRKVFIWLPNLLPGCPSTFKCTCGKPLIRNGFNDPIARRVRSMPADYFLLTNRFLCPPRRQNNPGCGRSFQGTDPHILGQLPLFVQRAFPAYITARAAVSKLVMWQMLNTFSSRLGPAKFSGLVSEIQYRTHAETELMYISAANHYRQFGVKQFSAFDDPHGYAGSPPSTPYLKGLFTDYTNANRIYVDRYIASLPLTVASGDHTFAFLKHTGGLKGEPIFTAAYTLMNEHEEVRGHCFVPSKSMTVLQEMFQGVKQGLQDANNLPTQLFYTDSPQRT
;
A
#
# COMPACT_ATOMS: atom_id res chain seq x y z
N SER A 1 -21.33 -0.74 -27.83
CA SER A 1 -20.87 0.64 -28.10
C SER A 1 -19.38 0.59 -28.35
N ARG A 2 -18.86 1.29 -29.35
CA ARG A 2 -17.42 1.51 -29.54
C ARG A 2 -17.14 2.94 -29.11
N ILE A 3 -16.09 3.16 -28.33
CA ILE A 3 -15.62 4.50 -27.96
C ILE A 3 -15.27 5.22 -29.26
N SER A 4 -15.80 6.43 -29.48
CA SER A 4 -15.50 7.20 -30.68
C SER A 4 -14.08 7.78 -30.61
N ALA A 5 -13.53 8.20 -31.76
CA ALA A 5 -12.23 8.85 -31.77
C ALA A 5 -12.23 10.15 -30.94
N ASP A 6 -13.36 10.86 -30.92
CA ASP A 6 -13.54 12.11 -30.18
C ASP A 6 -13.60 11.86 -28.66
N ASP A 7 -14.30 10.81 -28.23
CA ASP A 7 -14.31 10.39 -26.82
C ASP A 7 -12.91 10.02 -26.35
N LEU A 8 -12.14 9.34 -27.21
CA LEU A 8 -10.78 8.89 -26.91
C LEU A 8 -9.81 10.08 -26.86
N ALA A 9 -9.97 11.07 -27.73
CA ALA A 9 -9.22 12.32 -27.71
C ALA A 9 -9.52 13.14 -26.44
N ALA A 10 -10.79 13.27 -26.07
CA ALA A 10 -11.19 13.95 -24.84
C ALA A 10 -10.64 13.25 -23.58
N LEU A 11 -10.70 11.92 -23.52
CA LEU A 11 -10.12 11.14 -22.43
C LEU A 11 -8.61 11.30 -22.34
N ASN A 12 -7.90 11.26 -23.48
CA ASN A 12 -6.45 11.49 -23.49
C ASN A 12 -6.11 12.89 -23.02
N GLN A 13 -6.85 13.91 -23.46
CA GLN A 13 -6.63 15.29 -23.05
C GLN A 13 -6.87 15.49 -21.55
N GLN A 14 -7.88 14.81 -20.98
CA GLN A 14 -8.12 14.79 -19.53
C GLN A 14 -7.00 14.06 -18.77
N LEU A 15 -6.52 12.92 -19.29
CA LEU A 15 -5.42 12.16 -18.70
C LEU A 15 -4.10 12.93 -18.75
N ASP A 16 -3.80 13.58 -19.87
CA ASP A 16 -2.62 14.41 -20.03
C ASP A 16 -2.69 15.63 -19.11
N TYR A 17 -3.84 16.29 -19.01
CA TYR A 17 -4.06 17.37 -18.05
C TYR A 17 -3.81 16.91 -16.61
N ILE A 18 -4.36 15.75 -16.21
CA ILE A 18 -4.13 15.17 -14.88
C ILE A 18 -2.65 14.88 -14.67
N ASN A 19 -1.95 14.28 -15.64
CA ASN A 19 -0.53 13.96 -15.49
C ASN A 19 0.37 15.21 -15.45
N GLU A 20 0.05 16.24 -16.23
CA GLU A 20 0.83 17.49 -16.31
C GLU A 20 0.59 18.42 -15.11
N HIS A 21 -0.60 18.35 -14.50
CA HIS A 21 -1.01 19.19 -13.37
C HIS A 21 -1.09 18.41 -12.04
N ASP A 22 -0.68 17.14 -12.04
CA ASP A 22 -0.37 16.43 -10.81
C ASP A 22 0.99 16.91 -10.30
N GLU A 23 0.97 18.10 -9.70
CA GLU A 23 2.07 18.71 -8.94
C GLU A 23 2.64 17.81 -7.82
N HIS A 24 2.00 16.64 -7.59
CA HIS A 24 2.35 15.63 -6.60
C HIS A 24 2.54 14.24 -7.20
N GLY A 25 2.68 14.11 -8.52
CA GLY A 25 3.23 12.89 -9.14
C GLY A 25 4.56 12.50 -8.49
N ASP A 26 5.31 13.50 -8.02
CA ASP A 26 6.56 13.39 -7.25
C ASP A 26 6.37 12.86 -5.81
N VAL A 27 5.23 13.14 -5.17
CA VAL A 27 4.91 12.63 -3.81
C VAL A 27 4.47 11.16 -3.88
N ALA A 28 3.69 10.79 -4.90
CA ALA A 28 3.39 9.39 -5.20
C ALA A 28 4.64 8.62 -5.66
N THR A 29 5.65 9.33 -6.19
CA THR A 29 6.95 8.75 -6.57
C THR A 29 8.04 8.79 -5.48
N GLY A 30 7.73 9.38 -4.30
CA GLY A 30 8.64 9.41 -3.15
C GLY A 30 9.82 10.36 -3.28
N ASP A 31 9.75 11.36 -4.18
CA ASP A 31 10.87 12.26 -4.52
C ASP A 31 10.96 13.54 -3.66
N GLN A 32 10.06 13.72 -2.67
CA GLN A 32 10.22 14.77 -1.66
C GLN A 32 10.65 14.19 -0.30
N GLU A 33 11.85 14.59 0.17
CA GLU A 33 12.14 14.64 1.60
C GLU A 33 11.12 15.60 2.22
N ILE A 34 10.16 15.04 2.98
CA ILE A 34 9.23 15.84 3.78
C ILE A 34 10.10 16.59 4.78
N ASN A 35 10.11 17.92 4.67
CA ASN A 35 10.85 18.79 5.58
C ASN A 35 10.37 18.53 7.01
N GLU A 36 11.17 17.77 7.77
CA GLU A 36 11.07 17.57 9.21
C GLU A 36 11.38 18.91 9.89
N SER A 37 10.39 19.77 10.01
CA SER A 37 10.53 20.98 10.79
C SER A 37 9.16 21.42 11.29
N LEU A 38 8.75 20.83 12.43
CA LEU A 38 7.76 21.28 13.44
C LEU A 38 6.97 20.13 14.11
N ILE A 39 7.46 18.89 14.04
CA ILE A 39 6.62 17.72 14.34
C ILE A 39 7.17 16.84 15.50
N ASP A 40 8.31 17.20 16.09
CA ASP A 40 9.09 16.29 16.94
C ASP A 40 8.50 15.96 18.32
N GLU A 41 7.48 16.68 18.83
CA GLU A 41 6.99 16.46 20.21
C GLU A 41 5.69 15.65 20.33
N VAL A 42 5.04 15.27 19.22
CA VAL A 42 3.79 14.46 19.23
C VAL A 42 4.02 13.02 18.73
N PHE A 43 5.25 12.69 18.33
CA PHE A 43 5.59 11.52 17.50
C PHE A 43 6.30 10.36 18.21
N ASP A 44 6.41 10.35 19.54
CA ASP A 44 6.93 9.18 20.29
C ASP A 44 6.20 7.86 19.93
N ASN A 45 4.93 7.94 19.53
CA ASN A 45 4.15 6.79 19.05
C ASN A 45 4.39 6.41 17.58
N LEU A 46 4.91 7.30 16.75
CA LEU A 46 5.16 7.03 15.32
C LEU A 46 6.55 6.47 15.08
N GLU A 47 7.58 6.95 15.79
CA GLU A 47 8.90 6.31 15.79
C GLU A 47 8.84 4.88 16.33
N SER A 48 8.05 4.64 17.39
CA SER A 48 7.85 3.29 17.93
C SER A 48 7.06 2.39 16.97
N ASN A 49 6.08 2.93 16.22
CA ASN A 49 5.38 2.16 15.17
C ASN A 49 6.30 1.84 13.98
N GLN A 50 7.15 2.78 13.57
CA GLN A 50 8.14 2.55 12.51
C GLN A 50 9.15 1.49 12.95
N THR A 51 9.74 1.63 14.14
CA THR A 51 10.67 0.65 14.71
C THR A 51 10.04 -0.74 14.80
N ALA A 52 8.78 -0.84 15.24
CA ALA A 52 8.05 -2.11 15.27
C ALA A 52 7.84 -2.71 13.87
N ALA A 53 7.55 -1.87 12.86
CA ALA A 53 7.45 -2.30 11.47
C ALA A 53 8.79 -2.79 10.90
N GLU A 54 9.92 -2.20 11.32
CA GLU A 54 11.26 -2.63 10.93
C GLU A 54 11.60 -4.02 11.50
N VAL A 55 11.38 -4.21 12.80
CA VAL A 55 11.57 -5.52 13.45
C VAL A 55 10.68 -6.58 12.82
N GLU A 56 9.42 -6.24 12.53
CA GLU A 56 8.50 -7.16 11.89
C GLU A 56 8.93 -7.52 10.46
N PHE A 57 9.50 -6.56 9.72
CA PHE A 57 10.02 -6.83 8.38
C PHE A 57 11.20 -7.80 8.41
N GLU A 58 12.22 -7.54 9.23
CA GLU A 58 13.41 -8.39 9.35
C GLU A 58 13.04 -9.81 9.79
N ALA A 59 12.12 -9.93 10.76
CA ALA A 59 11.57 -11.21 11.19
C ALA A 59 10.80 -11.94 10.08
N SER A 60 10.21 -11.20 9.14
CA SER A 60 9.42 -11.75 8.04
C SER A 60 10.26 -12.14 6.81
N GLU A 61 11.52 -11.74 6.72
CA GLU A 61 12.36 -12.13 5.59
C GLU A 61 12.57 -13.65 5.55
N ALA A 62 12.70 -14.20 4.34
CA ALA A 62 12.91 -15.63 4.17
C ALA A 62 14.31 -16.01 4.69
N GLN A 63 14.35 -16.66 5.85
CA GLN A 63 15.58 -16.98 6.54
C GLN A 63 16.52 -17.86 5.69
N PRO A 64 17.85 -17.73 5.85
CA PRO A 64 18.82 -18.57 5.16
C PRO A 64 18.52 -20.06 5.34
N GLY A 65 18.41 -20.79 4.24
CA GLY A 65 18.12 -22.23 4.24
C GLY A 65 16.65 -22.61 4.48
N SER A 66 15.75 -21.64 4.72
CA SER A 66 14.31 -21.90 4.85
C SER A 66 13.71 -22.50 3.57
N VAL A 67 12.56 -23.19 3.72
CA VAL A 67 11.78 -23.72 2.60
C VAL A 67 11.41 -22.63 1.59
N LEU A 68 11.02 -21.44 2.09
CA LEU A 68 10.65 -20.30 1.25
C LEU A 68 11.85 -19.73 0.49
N GLN A 69 13.03 -19.61 1.12
CA GLN A 69 14.22 -19.14 0.41
C GLN A 69 14.63 -20.10 -0.72
N ASN A 70 14.53 -21.41 -0.46
CA ASN A 70 14.79 -22.44 -1.48
C ASN A 70 13.78 -22.38 -2.62
N GLN A 71 12.49 -22.16 -2.31
CA GLN A 71 11.45 -21.91 -3.31
C GLN A 71 11.81 -20.70 -4.19
N LEU A 72 12.12 -19.55 -3.58
CA LEU A 72 12.44 -18.30 -4.29
C LEU A 72 13.67 -18.44 -5.20
N ARG A 73 14.73 -19.13 -4.72
CA ARG A 73 15.90 -19.45 -5.55
C ARG A 73 15.53 -20.36 -6.72
N GLY A 74 14.66 -21.35 -6.50
CA GLY A 74 14.15 -22.23 -7.55
C GLY A 74 13.37 -21.46 -8.61
N VAL A 75 12.46 -20.58 -8.18
CA VAL A 75 11.68 -19.70 -9.04
C VAL A 75 12.60 -18.78 -9.86
N LEU A 76 13.55 -18.10 -9.22
CA LEU A 76 14.49 -17.22 -9.92
C LEU A 76 15.33 -17.96 -10.97
N LYS A 77 15.90 -19.12 -10.61
CA LYS A 77 16.67 -19.96 -11.56
C LYS A 77 15.81 -20.39 -12.75
N ARG A 78 14.55 -20.76 -12.51
CA ARG A 78 13.61 -21.12 -13.57
C ARG A 78 13.27 -19.92 -14.45
N LEU A 79 12.97 -18.77 -13.86
CA LEU A 79 12.67 -17.53 -14.58
C LEU A 79 13.82 -17.09 -15.50
N LEU A 80 15.06 -17.18 -15.03
CA LEU A 80 16.23 -16.87 -15.86
C LEU A 80 16.29 -17.79 -17.11
N LYS A 81 16.00 -19.08 -16.96
CA LYS A 81 15.93 -20.01 -18.10
C LYS A 81 14.77 -19.69 -19.04
N GLU A 82 13.61 -19.36 -18.49
CA GLU A 82 12.42 -18.99 -19.28
C GLU A 82 12.66 -17.70 -20.07
N ILE A 83 13.23 -16.67 -19.45
CA ILE A 83 13.57 -15.41 -20.11
C ILE A 83 14.60 -15.65 -21.21
N ASN A 84 15.64 -16.45 -20.97
CA ASN A 84 16.63 -16.74 -22.00
C ASN A 84 16.06 -17.53 -23.19
N LYS A 85 15.08 -18.43 -22.94
CA LYS A 85 14.49 -19.28 -23.98
C LYS A 85 13.34 -18.61 -24.74
N TYR A 86 12.53 -17.82 -24.06
CA TYR A 86 11.26 -17.30 -24.56
C TYR A 86 11.17 -15.78 -24.56
N ASN A 87 12.22 -15.07 -24.12
CA ASN A 87 12.26 -13.63 -23.90
C ASN A 87 11.24 -13.09 -22.87
N MET A 88 10.55 -13.97 -22.13
CA MET A 88 9.61 -13.60 -21.08
C MET A 88 9.35 -14.77 -20.11
N PRO A 89 8.89 -14.49 -18.87
CA PRO A 89 8.36 -15.50 -17.97
C PRO A 89 7.18 -16.27 -18.56
N LEU A 90 7.07 -17.56 -18.24
CA LEU A 90 5.93 -18.39 -18.66
C LEU A 90 4.60 -17.94 -18.03
N CYS A 91 4.61 -17.32 -16.85
CA CYS A 91 3.40 -16.72 -16.28
C CYS A 91 2.84 -15.63 -17.20
N TYR A 92 3.69 -14.76 -17.77
CA TYR A 92 3.25 -13.69 -18.67
C TYR A 92 2.64 -14.27 -19.95
N ARG A 93 3.25 -15.32 -20.51
CA ARG A 93 2.70 -16.03 -21.67
C ARG A 93 1.33 -16.64 -21.40
N ARG A 94 1.03 -17.01 -20.14
CA ARG A 94 -0.30 -17.49 -19.71
C ARG A 94 -1.29 -16.36 -19.42
N GLY A 95 -0.88 -15.11 -19.54
CA GLY A 95 -1.72 -13.95 -19.18
C GLY A 95 -1.79 -13.69 -17.68
N ASP A 96 -0.74 -14.03 -16.92
CA ASP A 96 -0.74 -13.92 -15.47
C ASP A 96 0.59 -13.34 -14.93
N PHE A 97 0.54 -12.68 -13.79
CA PHE A 97 1.72 -12.19 -13.07
C PHE A 97 2.21 -13.15 -11.98
N PHE A 98 1.35 -14.07 -11.54
CA PHE A 98 1.69 -14.96 -10.44
C PHE A 98 2.27 -16.28 -10.93
N ASP A 99 3.42 -16.64 -10.37
CA ASP A 99 3.84 -18.03 -10.28
C ASP A 99 3.21 -18.65 -9.02
N ARG A 100 2.34 -19.64 -9.22
CA ARG A 100 1.59 -20.28 -8.15
C ARG A 100 2.15 -21.67 -7.86
N PRO A 101 2.28 -22.04 -6.57
CA PRO A 101 2.56 -23.42 -6.22
C PRO A 101 1.38 -24.33 -6.65
N PRO A 102 1.62 -25.64 -6.80
CA PRO A 102 0.54 -26.61 -7.00
C PRO A 102 -0.48 -26.51 -5.86
N HIS A 103 -1.76 -26.72 -6.18
CA HIS A 103 -2.80 -26.82 -5.16
C HIS A 103 -2.49 -27.98 -4.20
N PRO A 104 -2.78 -27.88 -2.88
CA PRO A 104 -2.47 -28.92 -1.90
C PRO A 104 -2.89 -30.34 -2.33
N VAL A 105 -4.09 -30.48 -2.88
CA VAL A 105 -4.62 -31.76 -3.42
C VAL A 105 -3.66 -32.41 -4.44
N PHE A 106 -3.07 -31.62 -5.34
CA PHE A 106 -2.16 -32.13 -6.37
C PHE A 106 -0.73 -32.31 -5.84
N ALA A 107 -0.28 -31.46 -4.91
CA ALA A 107 1.01 -31.62 -4.25
C ALA A 107 1.07 -32.95 -3.49
N LEU A 108 0.03 -33.23 -2.69
CA LEU A 108 -0.08 -34.42 -1.84
C LEU A 108 -0.30 -35.72 -2.62
N ARG A 109 -0.80 -35.64 -3.86
CA ARG A 109 -0.88 -36.81 -4.76
C ARG A 109 0.50 -37.28 -5.19
N CYS A 110 1.45 -36.37 -5.37
CA CYS A 110 2.78 -36.68 -5.87
C CYS A 110 3.76 -37.07 -4.76
N SER A 111 3.66 -36.43 -3.60
CA SER A 111 4.54 -36.67 -2.46
C SER A 111 3.85 -36.23 -1.17
N LEU A 112 3.91 -37.06 -0.12
CA LEU A 112 3.45 -36.71 1.23
C LEU A 112 4.55 -36.00 2.02
N GLU A 113 5.12 -34.97 1.42
CA GLU A 113 6.11 -34.09 2.03
C GLU A 113 5.50 -32.69 2.22
N PRO A 114 5.50 -32.13 3.46
CA PRO A 114 4.77 -30.90 3.75
C PRO A 114 5.43 -29.65 3.15
N THR A 115 6.71 -29.74 2.75
CA THR A 115 7.49 -28.63 2.19
C THR A 115 6.80 -27.90 1.03
N GLN A 116 6.12 -28.62 0.13
CA GLN A 116 5.43 -28.01 -1.01
C GLN A 116 4.17 -27.24 -0.59
N LEU A 117 3.58 -27.58 0.56
CA LEU A 117 2.40 -26.91 1.10
C LEU A 117 2.75 -25.57 1.76
N TYR A 118 4.01 -25.37 2.14
CA TYR A 118 4.49 -24.10 2.70
C TYR A 118 4.73 -23.05 1.63
N TRP A 119 4.85 -23.46 0.36
CA TRP A 119 5.16 -22.55 -0.74
C TRP A 119 4.11 -21.46 -0.90
N ARG A 120 4.58 -20.24 -1.15
CA ARG A 120 3.71 -19.07 -1.36
C ARG A 120 3.66 -18.70 -2.83
N LYS A 121 2.63 -17.94 -3.22
CA LYS A 121 2.57 -17.36 -4.58
C LYS A 121 3.71 -16.35 -4.73
N VAL A 122 4.28 -16.27 -5.93
CA VAL A 122 5.29 -15.27 -6.27
C VAL A 122 4.74 -14.38 -7.37
N PHE A 123 4.48 -13.11 -7.05
CA PHE A 123 4.16 -12.08 -8.02
C PHE A 123 5.44 -11.62 -8.72
N ILE A 124 5.50 -11.83 -10.04
CA ILE A 124 6.67 -11.51 -10.84
C ILE A 124 6.44 -10.16 -11.51
N TRP A 125 7.24 -9.18 -11.13
CA TRP A 125 7.17 -7.81 -11.63
C TRP A 125 8.48 -7.41 -12.31
N LEU A 126 8.54 -7.54 -13.64
CA LEU A 126 9.72 -7.21 -14.43
C LEU A 126 9.38 -6.08 -15.40
N PRO A 127 9.50 -4.79 -15.00
CA PRO A 127 9.02 -3.64 -15.77
C PRO A 127 9.44 -3.63 -17.24
N ASN A 128 10.66 -4.07 -17.54
CA ASN A 128 11.23 -4.10 -18.89
C ASN A 128 10.66 -5.22 -19.79
N LEU A 129 9.78 -6.08 -19.27
CA LEU A 129 9.11 -7.16 -20.01
C LEU A 129 7.58 -6.98 -20.02
N LEU A 130 7.08 -5.87 -19.47
CA LEU A 130 5.65 -5.56 -19.40
C LEU A 130 5.14 -4.97 -20.73
N PRO A 131 3.85 -5.18 -21.06
CA PRO A 131 3.27 -4.61 -22.27
C PRO A 131 3.29 -3.08 -22.22
N GLY A 132 3.73 -2.44 -23.31
CA GLY A 132 3.82 -0.99 -23.39
C GLY A 132 4.93 -0.36 -22.55
N CYS A 133 5.86 -1.15 -21.98
CA CYS A 133 7.01 -0.58 -21.29
C CYS A 133 7.85 0.29 -22.25
N PRO A 134 8.48 1.36 -21.73
CA PRO A 134 9.35 2.21 -22.55
C PRO A 134 10.56 1.40 -23.04
N SER A 135 11.12 1.81 -24.19
CA SER A 135 12.36 1.20 -24.72
C SER A 135 13.52 1.30 -23.74
N THR A 136 13.58 2.38 -22.96
CA THR A 136 14.51 2.57 -21.85
C THR A 136 13.84 3.36 -20.73
N PHE A 137 13.97 2.91 -19.49
CA PHE A 137 13.66 3.73 -18.32
C PHE A 137 14.69 4.85 -18.15
N LYS A 138 14.26 6.01 -17.66
CA LYS A 138 15.10 7.17 -17.37
C LYS A 138 15.37 7.25 -15.86
N CYS A 139 16.57 7.67 -15.52
CA CYS A 139 16.95 8.07 -14.17
C CYS A 139 16.38 9.47 -13.85
N THR A 140 16.32 9.83 -12.58
CA THR A 140 16.08 11.22 -12.11
C THR A 140 17.05 12.24 -12.74
N CYS A 141 18.27 11.85 -13.11
CA CYS A 141 19.20 12.72 -13.85
C CYS A 141 18.94 12.76 -15.38
N GLY A 142 17.81 12.22 -15.85
CA GLY A 142 17.40 12.15 -17.26
C GLY A 142 18.08 11.05 -18.09
N LYS A 143 19.13 10.40 -17.58
CA LYS A 143 19.93 9.41 -18.33
C LYS A 143 19.28 8.03 -18.34
N PRO A 144 19.43 7.23 -19.41
CA PRO A 144 18.77 5.93 -19.49
C PRO A 144 19.35 4.94 -18.48
N LEU A 145 18.51 4.11 -17.90
CA LEU A 145 18.86 3.06 -16.97
C LEU A 145 19.17 1.74 -17.70
N ILE A 146 20.03 0.93 -17.11
CA ILE A 146 20.30 -0.44 -17.56
C ILE A 146 19.87 -1.44 -16.49
N ARG A 147 19.53 -2.66 -16.92
CA ARG A 147 19.21 -3.76 -16.00
C ARG A 147 20.46 -4.13 -15.19
N ASN A 148 20.31 -4.24 -13.87
CA ASN A 148 21.37 -4.55 -12.91
C ASN A 148 21.00 -5.77 -12.05
N GLY A 149 20.69 -6.90 -12.69
CA GLY A 149 20.33 -8.13 -11.99
C GLY A 149 18.98 -8.07 -11.25
N PHE A 150 18.87 -8.86 -10.20
CA PHE A 150 17.68 -8.99 -9.35
C PHE A 150 17.94 -8.42 -7.96
N ASN A 151 16.87 -8.21 -7.19
CA ASN A 151 16.99 -7.76 -5.81
C ASN A 151 17.74 -8.77 -4.93
N ASP A 152 18.41 -8.25 -3.92
CA ASP A 152 18.87 -8.98 -2.75
C ASP A 152 18.27 -8.27 -1.51
N PRO A 153 17.37 -8.92 -0.74
CA PRO A 153 16.86 -10.30 -0.91
C PRO A 153 16.09 -10.52 -2.23
N ILE A 154 16.03 -11.79 -2.70
CA ILE A 154 15.48 -12.21 -4.01
C ILE A 154 14.07 -11.64 -4.28
N ALA A 155 13.23 -11.64 -3.25
CA ALA A 155 11.86 -11.15 -3.33
C ALA A 155 11.43 -10.56 -2.00
N ARG A 156 10.61 -9.51 -2.06
CA ARG A 156 10.03 -8.86 -0.88
C ARG A 156 8.76 -9.61 -0.46
N ARG A 157 8.56 -9.85 0.83
CA ARG A 157 7.28 -10.39 1.32
C ARG A 157 6.20 -9.31 1.28
N VAL A 158 5.02 -9.65 0.78
CA VAL A 158 3.84 -8.79 0.74
C VAL A 158 2.77 -9.35 1.66
N ARG A 159 2.38 -8.56 2.65
CA ARG A 159 1.32 -8.92 3.60
C ARG A 159 -0.02 -8.99 2.91
N SER A 160 -0.68 -10.14 3.00
CA SER A 160 -1.98 -10.35 2.37
C SER A 160 -2.86 -11.34 3.14
N MET A 161 -4.10 -11.47 2.68
CA MET A 161 -5.08 -12.42 3.20
C MET A 161 -5.68 -13.21 2.03
N PRO A 162 -5.87 -14.54 2.16
CA PRO A 162 -5.69 -15.34 3.39
C PRO A 162 -4.23 -15.72 3.69
N ALA A 163 -3.28 -15.42 2.79
CA ALA A 163 -1.88 -15.77 2.93
C ALA A 163 -0.99 -14.72 2.27
N ASP A 164 0.19 -14.51 2.84
CA ASP A 164 1.24 -13.68 2.25
C ASP A 164 1.71 -14.24 0.89
N TYR A 165 2.26 -13.35 0.07
CA TYR A 165 2.91 -13.69 -1.19
C TYR A 165 4.24 -12.96 -1.32
N PHE A 166 5.08 -13.38 -2.26
CA PHE A 166 6.36 -12.74 -2.54
C PHE A 166 6.30 -11.88 -3.79
N LEU A 167 6.97 -10.73 -3.78
CA LEU A 167 7.13 -9.81 -4.89
C LEU A 167 8.58 -9.88 -5.39
N LEU A 168 8.76 -10.46 -6.57
CA LEU A 168 10.06 -10.61 -7.22
C LEU A 168 10.18 -9.56 -8.31
N THR A 169 11.25 -8.76 -8.27
CA THR A 169 11.54 -7.75 -9.27
C THR A 169 13.03 -7.65 -9.59
N ASN A 170 13.36 -6.99 -10.70
CA ASN A 170 14.73 -6.69 -11.10
C ASN A 170 15.19 -5.32 -10.61
N ARG A 171 16.49 -5.06 -10.73
CA ARG A 171 17.08 -3.75 -10.44
C ARG A 171 17.48 -3.04 -11.72
N PHE A 172 17.52 -1.73 -11.62
CA PHE A 172 18.02 -0.81 -12.62
C PHE A 172 19.20 -0.02 -12.04
N LEU A 173 20.14 0.37 -12.90
CA LEU A 173 21.31 1.17 -12.55
C LEU A 173 21.48 2.28 -13.58
N CYS A 174 21.77 3.49 -13.10
CA CYS A 174 22.28 4.59 -13.92
C CYS A 174 23.81 4.46 -14.01
N PRO A 175 24.37 3.96 -15.12
CA PRO A 175 25.77 3.52 -15.15
C PRO A 175 26.73 4.73 -15.13
N PRO A 176 27.60 4.87 -14.10
CA PRO A 176 28.43 6.05 -13.93
C PRO A 176 29.58 6.12 -14.96
N ARG A 177 29.98 5.00 -15.54
CA ARG A 177 31.15 4.90 -16.45
C ARG A 177 30.79 4.93 -17.94
N ARG A 178 29.67 5.54 -18.33
CA ARG A 178 29.34 5.72 -19.75
C ARG A 178 30.28 6.76 -20.38
N GLN A 179 31.00 6.35 -21.43
CA GLN A 179 32.06 7.15 -22.08
C GLN A 179 31.59 8.56 -22.50
N ASN A 180 30.42 8.67 -23.13
CA ASN A 180 29.95 9.95 -23.71
C ASN A 180 28.91 10.68 -22.85
N ASN A 181 28.41 10.07 -21.76
CA ASN A 181 27.43 10.67 -20.85
C ASN A 181 27.32 9.88 -19.53
N PRO A 182 28.21 10.13 -18.53
CA PRO A 182 28.29 9.34 -17.31
C PRO A 182 27.03 9.43 -16.46
N GLY A 183 26.44 8.29 -16.08
CA GLY A 183 25.30 8.24 -15.16
C GLY A 183 25.62 8.76 -13.75
N CYS A 184 24.60 8.96 -12.92
CA CYS A 184 24.78 9.37 -11.53
C CYS A 184 25.09 8.20 -10.57
N GLY A 185 25.13 6.95 -11.05
CA GLY A 185 25.39 5.78 -10.21
C GLY A 185 24.20 5.27 -9.39
N ARG A 186 23.06 5.99 -9.37
CA ARG A 186 21.87 5.57 -8.62
C ARG A 186 21.30 4.24 -9.14
N SER A 187 20.84 3.42 -8.21
CA SER A 187 20.15 2.15 -8.49
C SER A 187 18.71 2.24 -8.03
N PHE A 188 17.80 1.74 -8.87
CA PHE A 188 16.37 1.72 -8.61
C PHE A 188 15.89 0.27 -8.56
N GLN A 189 14.91 -0.03 -7.70
CA GLN A 189 14.19 -1.30 -7.78
C GLN A 189 13.12 -1.22 -8.88
N GLY A 190 12.71 -2.34 -9.48
CA GLY A 190 11.62 -2.33 -10.45
C GLY A 190 10.25 -1.98 -9.85
N THR A 191 10.16 -1.95 -8.52
CA THR A 191 9.01 -1.52 -7.72
C THR A 191 9.17 -0.09 -7.20
N ASP A 192 10.29 0.56 -7.53
CA ASP A 192 10.55 1.94 -7.16
C ASP A 192 9.50 2.83 -7.84
N PRO A 193 8.85 3.74 -7.10
CA PRO A 193 7.78 4.55 -7.66
C PRO A 193 8.21 5.35 -8.90
N HIS A 194 9.45 5.83 -8.99
CA HIS A 194 9.99 6.51 -10.19
C HIS A 194 10.02 5.60 -11.42
N ILE A 195 10.25 4.29 -11.23
CA ILE A 195 10.18 3.30 -12.31
C ILE A 195 8.73 2.97 -12.65
N LEU A 196 7.87 2.83 -11.64
CA LEU A 196 6.44 2.57 -11.83
C LEU A 196 5.77 3.72 -12.60
N GLY A 197 6.06 4.97 -12.27
CA GLY A 197 5.49 6.16 -12.92
C GLY A 197 5.80 6.27 -14.41
N GLN A 198 6.87 5.62 -14.88
CA GLN A 198 7.25 5.58 -16.30
C GLN A 198 6.53 4.49 -17.11
N LEU A 199 5.80 3.59 -16.45
CA LEU A 199 4.99 2.57 -17.14
C LEU A 199 3.65 3.16 -17.60
N PRO A 200 2.99 2.58 -18.60
CA PRO A 200 1.63 2.98 -18.95
C PRO A 200 0.65 2.82 -17.78
N LEU A 201 -0.32 3.73 -17.66
CA LEU A 201 -1.25 3.76 -16.52
C LEU A 201 -1.96 2.42 -16.27
N PHE A 202 -2.40 1.72 -17.33
CA PHE A 202 -3.08 0.43 -17.17
C PHE A 202 -2.16 -0.64 -16.54
N VAL A 203 -0.85 -0.57 -16.79
CA VAL A 203 0.15 -1.44 -16.17
C VAL A 203 0.38 -1.01 -14.72
N GLN A 204 0.54 0.28 -14.46
CA GLN A 204 0.69 0.81 -13.09
C GLN A 204 -0.47 0.36 -12.18
N ARG A 205 -1.70 0.43 -12.70
CA ARG A 205 -2.90 0.01 -11.96
C ARG A 205 -2.91 -1.49 -11.65
N ALA A 206 -2.31 -2.32 -12.51
CA ALA A 206 -2.20 -3.77 -12.30
C ALA A 206 -1.20 -4.16 -11.19
N PHE A 207 -0.33 -3.24 -10.75
CA PHE A 207 0.59 -3.51 -9.64
C PHE A 207 -0.19 -3.78 -8.33
N PRO A 208 0.06 -4.89 -7.61
CA PRO A 208 -0.89 -5.42 -6.61
C PRO A 208 -0.61 -4.95 -5.18
N ALA A 209 0.46 -4.21 -4.95
CA ALA A 209 0.95 -3.89 -3.61
C ALA A 209 1.15 -2.39 -3.40
N TYR A 210 1.03 -1.96 -2.16
CA TYR A 210 1.62 -0.71 -1.67
C TYR A 210 2.97 -1.05 -1.04
N ILE A 211 3.99 -0.33 -1.48
CA ILE A 211 5.37 -0.53 -1.07
C ILE A 211 5.72 0.54 -0.06
N THR A 212 6.21 0.14 1.10
CA THR A 212 6.83 1.06 2.06
C THR A 212 8.35 0.91 1.97
N ALA A 213 9.12 1.79 2.63
CA ALA A 213 10.58 1.75 2.58
C ALA A 213 11.13 0.35 2.84
N ARG A 214 10.59 -0.32 3.87
CA ARG A 214 11.03 -1.64 4.30
C ARG A 214 10.00 -2.74 4.19
N ALA A 215 8.72 -2.50 3.86
CA ALA A 215 7.74 -3.58 3.78
C ALA A 215 6.86 -3.49 2.52
N ALA A 216 5.85 -4.35 2.45
CA ALA A 216 4.81 -4.28 1.42
C ALA A 216 3.50 -4.87 1.93
N VAL A 217 2.39 -4.27 1.51
CA VAL A 217 1.04 -4.76 1.78
C VAL A 217 0.29 -4.90 0.46
N SER A 218 -0.59 -5.88 0.35
CA SER A 218 -1.47 -5.98 -0.82
C SER A 218 -2.48 -4.83 -0.85
N LYS A 219 -2.81 -4.33 -2.05
CA LYS A 219 -3.86 -3.31 -2.24
C LYS A 219 -5.20 -3.75 -1.66
N LEU A 220 -5.50 -5.05 -1.75
CA LEU A 220 -6.70 -5.65 -1.16
C LEU A 220 -6.79 -5.42 0.35
N VAL A 221 -5.71 -5.69 1.10
CA VAL A 221 -5.68 -5.48 2.55
C VAL A 221 -5.83 -4.00 2.89
N MET A 222 -5.16 -3.11 2.14
CA MET A 222 -5.33 -1.67 2.33
C MET A 222 -6.77 -1.21 2.10
N TRP A 223 -7.43 -1.67 1.03
CA TRP A 223 -8.84 -1.37 0.78
C TRP A 223 -9.75 -1.90 1.88
N GLN A 224 -9.46 -3.10 2.40
CA GLN A 224 -10.19 -3.63 3.55
C GLN A 224 -9.96 -2.79 4.81
N MET A 225 -8.75 -2.30 5.06
CA MET A 225 -8.50 -1.36 6.16
C MET A 225 -9.31 -0.08 6.01
N LEU A 226 -9.31 0.54 4.83
CA LEU A 226 -10.09 1.75 4.56
C LEU A 226 -11.60 1.56 4.83
N ASN A 227 -12.16 0.44 4.38
CA ASN A 227 -13.58 0.13 4.58
C ASN A 227 -13.93 -0.26 6.01
N THR A 228 -13.03 -0.94 6.70
CA THR A 228 -13.31 -1.46 8.05
C THR A 228 -13.04 -0.42 9.13
N PHE A 229 -12.03 0.44 8.94
CA PHE A 229 -11.70 1.49 9.90
C PHE A 229 -12.79 2.57 9.91
N SER A 230 -13.34 2.90 8.74
CA SER A 230 -14.51 3.77 8.63
C SER A 230 -15.75 3.17 9.30
N SER A 231 -15.90 1.84 9.27
CA SER A 231 -17.01 1.12 9.92
C SER A 231 -16.76 0.77 11.39
N ARG A 232 -15.88 1.49 12.10
CA ARG A 232 -15.54 1.32 13.53
C ARG A 232 -14.77 0.04 13.89
N LEU A 233 -14.28 -0.72 12.92
CA LEU A 233 -13.36 -1.83 13.16
C LEU A 233 -11.92 -1.31 13.14
N GLY A 234 -11.45 -0.80 14.29
CA GLY A 234 -10.12 -0.21 14.37
C GLY A 234 -8.96 -1.20 14.15
N PRO A 235 -7.71 -0.68 14.03
CA PRO A 235 -6.52 -1.45 13.65
C PRO A 235 -6.25 -2.72 14.49
N ALA A 236 -6.51 -2.67 15.80
CA ALA A 236 -6.27 -3.80 16.69
C ALA A 236 -7.19 -4.99 16.38
N LYS A 237 -8.48 -4.72 16.16
CA LYS A 237 -9.46 -5.75 15.81
C LYS A 237 -9.19 -6.30 14.41
N PHE A 238 -8.79 -5.44 13.48
CA PHE A 238 -8.41 -5.85 12.14
C PHE A 238 -7.15 -6.72 12.12
N SER A 239 -6.11 -6.40 12.91
CA SER A 239 -4.92 -7.25 13.09
C SER A 239 -5.29 -8.64 13.64
N GLY A 240 -6.18 -8.70 14.63
CA GLY A 240 -6.72 -9.96 15.15
C GLY A 240 -7.48 -10.76 14.09
N LEU A 241 -8.32 -10.10 13.29
CA LEU A 241 -9.04 -10.73 12.17
C LEU A 241 -8.08 -11.33 11.13
N VAL A 242 -7.07 -10.55 10.71
CA VAL A 242 -6.06 -11.02 9.74
C VAL A 242 -5.30 -12.23 10.29
N SER A 243 -4.91 -12.15 11.57
CA SER A 243 -4.18 -13.22 12.24
C SER A 243 -5.01 -14.51 12.24
N GLU A 244 -6.28 -14.45 12.65
CA GLU A 244 -7.16 -15.60 12.66
C GLU A 244 -7.26 -16.23 11.26
N ILE A 245 -7.53 -15.43 10.22
CA ILE A 245 -7.63 -15.92 8.83
C ILE A 245 -6.35 -16.66 8.41
N GLN A 246 -5.16 -16.15 8.78
CA GLN A 246 -3.90 -16.80 8.46
C GLN A 246 -3.70 -18.11 9.25
N TYR A 247 -4.01 -18.12 10.55
CA TYR A 247 -3.97 -19.33 11.38
C TYR A 247 -4.94 -20.40 10.89
N ARG A 248 -6.17 -20.01 10.56
CA ARG A 248 -7.17 -20.89 9.96
C ARG A 248 -6.66 -21.50 8.66
N THR A 249 -6.05 -20.70 7.78
CA THR A 249 -5.49 -21.19 6.51
C THR A 249 -4.38 -22.21 6.72
N HIS A 250 -3.53 -22.00 7.74
CA HIS A 250 -2.50 -22.96 8.16
C HIS A 250 -3.14 -24.27 8.66
N ALA A 251 -4.10 -24.18 9.58
CA ALA A 251 -4.78 -25.35 10.15
C ALA A 251 -5.55 -26.15 9.08
N GLU A 252 -6.22 -25.49 8.13
CA GLU A 252 -6.88 -26.14 7.00
C GLU A 252 -5.88 -26.88 6.11
N THR A 253 -4.69 -26.29 5.88
CA THR A 253 -3.63 -26.92 5.08
C THR A 253 -3.02 -28.13 5.80
N GLU A 254 -2.80 -28.03 7.12
CA GLU A 254 -2.34 -29.13 7.96
C GLU A 254 -3.36 -30.27 7.99
N LEU A 255 -4.66 -29.95 8.12
CA LEU A 255 -5.73 -30.94 8.08
C LEU A 255 -5.75 -31.69 6.74
N MET A 256 -5.57 -30.98 5.62
CA MET A 256 -5.45 -31.62 4.30
C MET A 256 -4.26 -32.58 4.22
N TYR A 257 -3.12 -32.19 4.79
CA TYR A 257 -1.92 -33.03 4.84
C TYR A 257 -2.14 -34.31 5.65
N ILE A 258 -2.68 -34.19 6.87
CA ILE A 258 -2.96 -35.33 7.75
C ILE A 258 -4.02 -36.25 7.12
N SER A 259 -5.08 -35.67 6.55
CA SER A 259 -6.13 -36.41 5.87
C SER A 259 -5.58 -37.20 4.67
N ALA A 260 -4.69 -36.60 3.88
CA ALA A 260 -4.04 -37.28 2.77
C ALA A 260 -3.12 -38.43 3.24
N ALA A 261 -2.32 -38.21 4.28
CA ALA A 261 -1.48 -39.25 4.87
C ALA A 261 -2.31 -40.46 5.34
N ASN A 262 -3.45 -40.19 5.99
CA ASN A 262 -4.39 -41.22 6.42
C ASN A 262 -5.03 -41.94 5.23
N HIS A 263 -5.49 -41.20 4.21
CA HIS A 263 -6.10 -41.77 3.01
C HIS A 263 -5.14 -42.74 2.28
N TYR A 264 -3.88 -42.37 2.14
CA TYR A 264 -2.85 -43.21 1.53
C TYR A 264 -2.22 -44.24 2.48
N ARG A 265 -2.72 -44.34 3.73
CA ARG A 265 -2.25 -45.26 4.77
C ARG A 265 -0.74 -45.19 5.02
N GLN A 266 -0.16 -43.98 4.97
CA GLN A 266 1.24 -43.76 5.27
C GLN A 266 1.43 -43.44 6.76
N PHE A 267 2.27 -44.23 7.42
CA PHE A 267 2.64 -44.05 8.82
C PHE A 267 4.04 -43.40 8.90
N GLY A 268 4.29 -42.62 9.94
CA GLY A 268 5.58 -41.96 10.15
C GLY A 268 5.85 -40.78 9.20
N VAL A 269 4.80 -40.15 8.65
CA VAL A 269 4.95 -38.91 7.88
C VAL A 269 5.52 -37.81 8.76
N LYS A 270 6.27 -36.87 8.17
CA LYS A 270 6.87 -35.75 8.91
C LYS A 270 5.80 -34.89 9.56
N GLN A 271 6.10 -34.35 10.73
CA GLN A 271 5.21 -33.40 11.38
C GLN A 271 5.08 -32.13 10.53
N PHE A 272 3.86 -31.59 10.44
CA PHE A 272 3.63 -30.29 9.83
C PHE A 272 4.24 -29.20 10.73
N SER A 273 4.89 -28.21 10.14
CA SER A 273 5.59 -27.18 10.92
C SER A 273 4.58 -26.32 11.67
N ALA A 274 5.00 -25.83 12.83
CA ALA A 274 4.29 -24.76 13.54
C ALA A 274 4.07 -23.55 12.61
N PHE A 275 3.04 -22.77 12.90
CA PHE A 275 2.66 -21.63 12.08
C PHE A 275 3.81 -20.64 11.92
N ASP A 276 4.51 -20.32 13.00
CA ASP A 276 5.58 -19.32 13.09
C ASP A 276 7.00 -19.89 12.84
N ASP A 277 7.13 -21.18 12.50
CA ASP A 277 8.43 -21.81 12.22
C ASP A 277 9.13 -21.12 11.03
N PRO A 278 10.26 -20.40 11.25
CA PRO A 278 10.93 -19.64 10.20
C PRO A 278 11.54 -20.51 9.09
N HIS A 279 11.82 -21.78 9.38
CA HIS A 279 12.36 -22.73 8.40
C HIS A 279 11.26 -23.55 7.70
N GLY A 280 10.06 -23.60 8.26
CA GLY A 280 8.87 -24.27 7.75
C GLY A 280 7.86 -23.33 7.08
N TYR A 281 6.67 -23.20 7.67
CA TYR A 281 5.54 -22.42 7.13
C TYR A 281 5.77 -20.89 7.18
N ALA A 282 6.56 -20.42 8.16
CA ALA A 282 6.97 -19.04 8.37
C ALA A 282 5.82 -18.02 8.27
N GLY A 283 4.71 -18.32 8.93
CA GLY A 283 3.56 -17.43 9.10
C GLY A 283 3.91 -16.26 10.02
N SER A 284 3.41 -15.07 9.68
CA SER A 284 3.71 -13.85 10.42
C SER A 284 2.61 -12.83 10.09
N PRO A 285 1.51 -12.77 10.86
CA PRO A 285 0.45 -11.83 10.61
C PRO A 285 0.90 -10.40 10.93
N PRO A 286 0.34 -9.38 10.25
CA PRO A 286 0.70 -7.98 10.47
C PRO A 286 0.29 -7.51 11.87
N SER A 287 1.23 -6.89 12.58
CA SER A 287 0.97 -6.34 13.91
C SER A 287 0.07 -5.10 13.85
N THR A 288 -0.53 -4.75 14.99
CA THR A 288 -1.33 -3.53 15.11
C THR A 288 -0.53 -2.25 14.85
N PRO A 289 0.69 -2.07 15.40
CA PRO A 289 1.58 -0.94 15.08
C PRO A 289 1.88 -0.83 13.58
N TYR A 290 2.20 -1.95 12.93
CA TYR A 290 2.47 -1.99 11.50
C TYR A 290 1.27 -1.49 10.67
N LEU A 291 0.07 -1.99 10.96
CA LEU A 291 -1.14 -1.58 10.26
C LEU A 291 -1.50 -0.11 10.50
N LYS A 292 -1.24 0.42 11.70
CA LYS A 292 -1.43 1.84 12.01
C LYS A 292 -0.49 2.71 11.19
N GLY A 293 0.82 2.44 11.24
CA GLY A 293 1.82 3.20 10.49
C GLY A 293 1.51 3.19 8.99
N LEU A 294 1.24 2.01 8.45
CA LEU A 294 0.86 1.83 7.06
C LEU A 294 -0.41 2.61 6.66
N PHE A 295 -1.43 2.64 7.51
CA PHE A 295 -2.66 3.40 7.25
C PHE A 295 -2.40 4.91 7.28
N THR A 296 -1.59 5.38 8.22
CA THR A 296 -1.18 6.78 8.32
C THR A 296 -0.37 7.19 7.09
N ASP A 297 0.63 6.41 6.69
CA ASP A 297 1.45 6.67 5.50
C ASP A 297 0.59 6.73 4.25
N TYR A 298 -0.33 5.77 4.08
CA TYR A 298 -1.27 5.77 2.96
C TYR A 298 -2.16 7.01 2.95
N THR A 299 -2.73 7.37 4.10
CA THR A 299 -3.62 8.53 4.22
C THR A 299 -2.86 9.82 3.93
N ASN A 300 -1.62 9.94 4.42
CA ASN A 300 -0.75 11.09 4.16
C ASN A 300 -0.41 11.20 2.67
N ALA A 301 -0.02 10.10 2.02
CA ALA A 301 0.29 10.08 0.60
C ALA A 301 -0.92 10.43 -0.28
N ASN A 302 -2.14 10.13 0.20
CA ASN A 302 -3.39 10.45 -0.50
C ASN A 302 -4.06 11.74 0.02
N ARG A 303 -3.46 12.44 0.99
CA ARG A 303 -4.06 13.58 1.67
C ARG A 303 -4.50 14.64 0.67
N ILE A 304 -3.67 14.92 -0.32
CA ILE A 304 -3.95 16.00 -1.28
C ILE A 304 -5.20 15.70 -2.11
N TYR A 305 -5.41 14.44 -2.49
CA TYR A 305 -6.64 14.05 -3.19
C TYR A 305 -7.87 14.17 -2.29
N VAL A 306 -7.74 13.83 -1.02
CA VAL A 306 -8.81 13.98 -0.01
C VAL A 306 -9.11 15.46 0.24
N ASP A 307 -8.08 16.28 0.42
CA ASP A 307 -8.19 17.72 0.65
C ASP A 307 -8.83 18.41 -0.57
N ARG A 308 -8.45 18.03 -1.80
CA ARG A 308 -9.09 18.52 -3.04
C ARG A 308 -10.54 18.06 -3.15
N TYR A 309 -10.86 16.82 -2.81
CA TYR A 309 -12.24 16.32 -2.79
C TYR A 309 -13.08 17.13 -1.80
N ILE A 310 -12.62 17.26 -0.55
CA ILE A 310 -13.27 18.07 0.49
C ILE A 310 -13.42 19.53 0.02
N ALA A 311 -12.40 20.10 -0.61
CA ALA A 311 -12.42 21.45 -1.18
C ALA A 311 -13.46 21.63 -2.30
N SER A 312 -13.85 20.56 -2.99
CA SER A 312 -14.87 20.59 -4.05
C SER A 312 -16.30 20.41 -3.54
N LEU A 313 -16.49 19.97 -2.29
CA LEU A 313 -17.82 19.66 -1.76
C LEU A 313 -18.70 20.92 -1.65
N PRO A 314 -20.01 20.79 -1.93
CA PRO A 314 -20.96 21.87 -1.71
C PRO A 314 -21.13 22.14 -0.22
N LEU A 315 -21.61 23.35 0.11
CA LEU A 315 -21.95 23.76 1.47
C LEU A 315 -23.09 24.79 1.38
N THR A 316 -24.20 24.39 0.78
CA THR A 316 -25.37 25.29 0.67
C THR A 316 -26.02 25.46 2.04
N VAL A 317 -26.10 24.35 2.78
CA VAL A 317 -26.55 24.31 4.17
C VAL A 317 -25.39 23.79 5.02
N ALA A 318 -24.94 24.64 5.93
CA ALA A 318 -23.84 24.33 6.83
C ALA A 318 -24.38 23.92 8.21
N SER A 319 -23.74 22.92 8.81
CA SER A 319 -23.87 22.64 10.24
C SER A 319 -22.49 22.58 10.86
N GLY A 320 -22.26 23.26 11.99
CA GLY A 320 -20.96 23.26 12.64
C GLY A 320 -21.04 23.13 14.14
N ASP A 321 -20.19 22.26 14.72
CA ASP A 321 -20.19 21.98 16.15
C ASP A 321 -18.76 21.79 16.71
N HIS A 322 -18.62 22.07 18.00
CA HIS A 322 -17.40 21.85 18.78
C HIS A 322 -17.37 20.43 19.35
N THR A 323 -16.40 19.64 18.92
CA THR A 323 -16.13 18.32 19.47
C THR A 323 -15.03 18.38 20.53
N PHE A 324 -15.29 17.78 21.69
CA PHE A 324 -14.35 17.75 22.83
C PHE A 324 -13.70 16.38 23.06
N ALA A 325 -14.32 15.31 22.57
CA ALA A 325 -14.00 13.95 22.99
C ALA A 325 -12.57 13.52 22.60
N PHE A 326 -12.14 13.83 21.38
CA PHE A 326 -10.84 13.37 20.89
C PHE A 326 -9.66 14.21 21.38
N LEU A 327 -9.90 15.43 21.88
CA LEU A 327 -8.85 16.27 22.47
C LEU A 327 -8.26 15.70 23.75
N LYS A 328 -9.01 14.81 24.42
CA LYS A 328 -8.47 14.02 25.54
C LYS A 328 -7.29 13.14 25.12
N HIS A 329 -7.10 12.93 23.82
CA HIS A 329 -6.03 12.13 23.24
C HIS A 329 -5.02 12.98 22.46
N THR A 330 -5.19 14.31 22.39
CA THR A 330 -4.19 15.21 21.81
C THR A 330 -3.22 15.67 22.89
N GLY A 331 -1.92 15.67 22.58
CA GLY A 331 -0.87 16.14 23.49
C GLY A 331 -1.01 17.62 23.83
N GLY A 332 -0.40 18.02 24.95
CA GLY A 332 -0.32 19.40 25.41
C GLY A 332 1.12 19.90 25.44
N LEU A 333 1.32 21.21 25.35
CA LEU A 333 2.66 21.81 25.50
C LEU A 333 3.02 21.82 26.98
N LYS A 334 4.11 21.12 27.36
CA LYS A 334 4.52 20.94 28.77
C LYS A 334 3.41 20.36 29.66
N GLY A 335 2.56 19.50 29.10
CA GLY A 335 1.44 18.89 29.82
C GLY A 335 0.17 19.74 29.90
N GLU A 336 0.18 20.96 29.37
CA GLU A 336 -0.99 21.84 29.32
C GLU A 336 -1.70 21.75 27.96
N PRO A 337 -3.03 21.53 27.92
CA PRO A 337 -3.77 21.40 26.67
C PRO A 337 -3.75 22.72 25.87
N ILE A 338 -3.29 22.65 24.62
CA ILE A 338 -3.21 23.81 23.72
C ILE A 338 -4.59 24.16 23.14
N PHE A 339 -5.44 23.16 22.96
CA PHE A 339 -6.73 23.28 22.30
C PHE A 339 -7.87 22.90 23.25
N THR A 340 -8.92 23.75 23.29
CA THR A 340 -10.12 23.53 24.12
C THR A 340 -11.17 22.70 23.39
N ALA A 341 -11.27 22.87 22.06
CA ALA A 341 -12.22 22.17 21.22
C ALA A 341 -11.63 21.93 19.82
N ALA A 342 -12.28 21.09 19.03
CA ALA A 342 -12.10 21.10 17.59
C ALA A 342 -13.44 21.36 16.94
N TYR A 343 -13.47 22.31 16.02
CA TYR A 343 -14.68 22.67 15.31
C TYR A 343 -14.77 21.86 14.03
N THR A 344 -15.90 21.20 13.81
CA THR A 344 -16.19 20.48 12.57
C THR A 344 -17.34 21.16 11.86
N LEU A 345 -17.13 21.51 10.60
CA LEU A 345 -18.13 22.06 9.70
C LEU A 345 -18.53 20.99 8.69
N MET A 346 -19.81 20.72 8.58
CA MET A 346 -20.40 19.72 7.68
C MET A 346 -21.40 20.36 6.72
N ASN A 347 -21.58 19.73 5.57
CA ASN A 347 -22.57 20.11 4.56
C ASN A 347 -23.93 19.43 4.77
N GLU A 348 -24.86 19.70 3.84
CA GLU A 348 -26.21 19.11 3.78
C GLU A 348 -26.24 17.57 3.68
N HIS A 349 -25.10 16.93 3.40
CA HIS A 349 -24.94 15.49 3.25
C HIS A 349 -24.13 14.85 4.40
N GLU A 350 -23.92 15.59 5.49
CA GLU A 350 -23.10 15.16 6.63
C GLU A 350 -21.63 14.88 6.26
N GLU A 351 -21.15 15.46 5.15
CA GLU A 351 -19.76 15.40 4.75
C GLU A 351 -18.98 16.56 5.37
N VAL A 352 -17.78 16.28 5.88
CA VAL A 352 -16.93 17.30 6.50
C VAL A 352 -16.39 18.23 5.42
N ARG A 353 -16.65 19.54 5.60
CA ARG A 353 -16.18 20.61 4.72
C ARG A 353 -15.04 21.43 5.30
N GLY A 354 -14.96 21.50 6.63
CA GLY A 354 -13.92 22.21 7.36
C GLY A 354 -13.70 21.60 8.73
N HIS A 355 -12.46 21.59 9.19
CA HIS A 355 -12.11 21.11 10.52
C HIS A 355 -10.94 21.92 11.05
N CYS A 356 -11.04 22.42 12.29
CA CYS A 356 -9.92 23.12 12.91
C CYS A 356 -9.87 22.89 14.42
N PHE A 357 -8.65 22.79 14.95
CA PHE A 357 -8.41 22.86 16.38
C PHE A 357 -8.54 24.31 16.86
N VAL A 358 -9.23 24.51 17.97
CA VAL A 358 -9.48 25.84 18.52
C VAL A 358 -9.03 25.97 19.98
N PRO A 359 -8.33 27.07 20.34
CA PRO A 359 -7.89 27.31 21.72
C PRO A 359 -9.06 27.69 22.63
N SER A 360 -10.20 28.11 22.08
CA SER A 360 -11.40 28.46 22.84
C SER A 360 -12.67 28.06 22.08
N LYS A 361 -13.82 28.08 22.77
CA LYS A 361 -15.15 27.86 22.15
C LYS A 361 -15.68 29.09 21.39
N SER A 362 -14.89 30.15 21.25
CA SER A 362 -15.32 31.38 20.59
C SER A 362 -15.42 31.17 19.09
N MET A 363 -16.50 31.65 18.47
CA MET A 363 -16.62 31.63 17.00
C MET A 363 -15.61 32.58 16.31
N THR A 364 -15.03 33.54 17.04
CA THR A 364 -14.06 34.49 16.48
C THR A 364 -12.78 33.80 16.00
N VAL A 365 -12.39 32.67 16.61
CA VAL A 365 -11.20 31.93 16.20
C VAL A 365 -11.40 31.10 14.94
N LEU A 366 -12.63 31.03 14.41
CA LEU A 366 -12.97 30.25 13.22
C LEU A 366 -12.93 31.08 11.93
N GLN A 367 -12.65 32.39 12.03
CA GLN A 367 -12.73 33.31 10.89
C GLN A 367 -11.89 32.86 9.70
N GLU A 368 -10.64 32.43 9.94
CA GLU A 368 -9.73 31.95 8.89
C GLU A 368 -10.26 30.69 8.20
N MET A 369 -10.81 29.75 8.97
CA MET A 369 -11.40 28.53 8.42
C MET A 369 -12.60 28.86 7.52
N PHE A 370 -13.50 29.76 7.95
CA PHE A 370 -14.64 30.17 7.13
C PHE A 370 -14.21 30.93 5.87
N GLN A 371 -13.15 31.74 5.93
CA GLN A 371 -12.58 32.39 4.75
C GLN A 371 -12.05 31.35 3.76
N GLY A 372 -11.31 30.35 4.22
CA GLY A 372 -10.81 29.25 3.38
C GLY A 372 -11.94 28.44 2.74
N VAL A 373 -12.98 28.12 3.51
CA VAL A 373 -14.18 27.43 2.98
C VAL A 373 -14.89 28.26 1.92
N LYS A 374 -15.07 29.57 2.16
CA LYS A 374 -15.68 30.49 1.18
C LYS A 374 -14.88 30.52 -0.12
N GLN A 375 -13.56 30.61 -0.03
CA GLN A 375 -12.69 30.60 -1.21
C GLN A 375 -12.82 29.27 -1.98
N GLY A 376 -12.77 28.14 -1.27
CA GLY A 376 -12.94 26.82 -1.89
C GLY A 376 -14.29 26.63 -2.59
N LEU A 377 -15.39 27.20 -2.04
CA LEU A 377 -16.68 27.20 -2.72
C LEU A 377 -16.65 28.01 -4.04
N GLN A 378 -15.99 29.16 -4.03
CA GLN A 378 -15.84 30.00 -5.23
C GLN A 378 -15.01 29.30 -6.30
N ASP A 379 -13.87 28.71 -5.92
CA ASP A 379 -12.97 28.01 -6.83
C ASP A 379 -13.64 26.79 -7.48
N ALA A 380 -14.50 26.09 -6.72
CA ALA A 380 -15.28 24.95 -7.19
C ALA A 380 -16.57 25.34 -7.95
N ASN A 381 -16.85 26.64 -8.13
CA ASN A 381 -18.10 27.16 -8.70
C ASN A 381 -19.37 26.68 -7.97
N ASN A 382 -19.27 26.45 -6.66
CA ASN A 382 -20.41 26.11 -5.81
C ASN A 382 -21.21 27.35 -5.41
N LEU A 383 -22.48 27.15 -5.07
CA LEU A 383 -23.32 28.22 -4.51
C LEU A 383 -22.76 28.67 -3.15
N PRO A 384 -22.88 29.97 -2.82
CA PRO A 384 -22.53 30.45 -1.48
C PRO A 384 -23.44 29.81 -0.43
N THR A 385 -22.90 29.60 0.77
CA THR A 385 -23.68 29.11 1.92
C THR A 385 -24.85 30.03 2.21
N GLN A 386 -26.06 29.44 2.24
CA GLN A 386 -27.31 30.17 2.43
C GLN A 386 -27.81 30.08 3.87
N LEU A 387 -27.44 29.00 4.57
CA LEU A 387 -27.99 28.66 5.87
C LEU A 387 -26.93 27.99 6.74
N PHE A 388 -26.91 28.34 8.03
CA PHE A 388 -25.93 27.84 8.99
C PHE A 388 -26.60 27.46 10.30
N TYR A 389 -26.35 26.25 10.79
CA TYR A 389 -26.83 25.74 12.07
C TYR A 389 -25.68 25.39 13.01
N THR A 390 -25.77 25.80 14.27
CA THR A 390 -24.80 25.46 15.34
C THR A 390 -25.32 24.41 16.31
N ASP A 391 -26.58 24.00 16.15
CA ASP A 391 -27.27 23.03 17.00
C ASP A 391 -28.29 22.29 16.14
N SER A 392 -28.58 21.02 16.44
CA SER A 392 -29.52 20.21 15.65
C SER A 392 -30.89 20.90 15.63
N PRO A 393 -31.39 21.39 14.48
CA PRO A 393 -32.75 21.92 14.43
C PRO A 393 -33.69 20.76 14.74
N GLN A 394 -34.45 20.88 15.83
CA GLN A 394 -35.53 19.93 16.11
C GLN A 394 -36.47 19.98 14.90
N ARG A 395 -36.55 18.88 14.14
CA ARG A 395 -37.53 18.71 13.07
C ARG A 395 -38.91 18.88 13.74
N THR A 396 -39.56 19.99 13.45
CA THR A 396 -40.94 20.27 13.85
C THR A 396 -41.89 19.62 12.86
#